data_AF-A0A7C3VQ92-F1
#
_entry.id   AF-A0A7C3VQ92-F1
#
_cell.length_a   1.000
_cell.length_b   1.000
_cell.length_c   1.000
_cell.angle_alpha   90.00
_cell.angle_beta   90.00
_cell.angle_gamma   90.00
#
_symmetry.space_group_name_H-M   'P 1'
#
loop_
_entity.id
_entity.type
_entity.pdbx_description
1 polymer ?
#
loop_
_entity_poly.entity_id
_entity_poly.type
_entity_poly.pdbx_seq_one_letter_code
_entity_poly.pdbx_strand_id
1 'polypeptide(L)'
;MSENHSSHLLFEQMKSFASLARTLNLSQTVRDLESTRQTVRRHIAQLEAAKGEDLFRIEDRRYYLTDAGERSLREAEELIARGEAWLNGASGHINGLFHLTAQHVQGFTYYLQQHPLSMMWNSRSPLLPFGLQSWAAARGKIEDAAFEQIRPYLMIFRRLANDWICVEVGDKSSFATWYGWRWERSSVGRGIADLPGGSGFANLLSQPFHDTRINEGLRLDHIHTRLKAADSDDLIPISYERLLMGCFFPDGSRAIAALINRTHEISIDGLSDEVARSMPANLVMDNPTFG
;
A
#
# COMPACT_ATOMS: atom_id res chain seq x y z
N MET A 1 -26.39 21.66 15.73
CA MET A 1 -25.09 21.62 16.42
C MET A 1 -24.85 20.26 17.09
N SER A 2 -24.96 19.13 16.36
CA SER A 2 -24.80 17.77 16.92
C SER A 2 -23.89 16.85 16.11
N GLU A 3 -23.47 17.24 14.90
CA GLU A 3 -22.64 16.39 14.02
C GLU A 3 -21.16 16.34 14.42
N ASN A 4 -20.63 17.38 15.08
CA ASN A 4 -19.20 17.47 15.37
C ASN A 4 -18.72 16.57 16.53
N HIS A 5 -19.65 16.04 17.35
CA HIS A 5 -19.32 15.13 18.46
C HIS A 5 -19.24 13.66 18.03
N SER A 6 -19.87 13.28 16.91
CA SER A 6 -19.92 11.88 16.46
C SER A 6 -18.63 11.45 15.73
N SER A 7 -17.96 12.39 15.05
CA SER A 7 -16.76 12.13 14.25
C SER A 7 -15.51 11.90 15.11
N HIS A 8 -15.26 12.74 16.13
CA HIS A 8 -14.16 12.51 17.08
C HIS A 8 -14.35 11.20 17.86
N LEU A 9 -15.59 10.89 18.22
CA LEU A 9 -15.91 9.65 18.94
C LEU A 9 -15.64 8.41 18.07
N LEU A 10 -15.94 8.46 16.77
CA LEU A 10 -15.68 7.35 15.85
C LEU A 10 -14.17 7.04 15.74
N PHE A 11 -13.32 8.06 15.64
CA PHE A 11 -11.88 7.86 15.55
C PHE A 11 -11.31 7.16 16.80
N GLU A 12 -11.71 7.59 17.98
CA GLU A 12 -11.32 6.96 19.25
C GLU A 12 -11.93 5.56 19.43
N GLN A 13 -13.13 5.33 18.90
CA GLN A 13 -13.75 4.01 18.84
C GLN A 13 -12.94 3.05 17.98
N MET A 14 -12.54 3.47 16.78
CA MET A 14 -11.69 2.67 15.89
C MET A 14 -10.34 2.35 16.53
N LYS A 15 -9.69 3.33 17.17
CA LYS A 15 -8.42 3.09 17.89
C LYS A 15 -8.56 2.07 19.02
N SER A 16 -9.66 2.15 19.76
CA SER A 16 -9.97 1.21 20.85
C SER A 16 -10.20 -0.20 20.32
N PHE A 17 -10.97 -0.34 19.24
CA PHE A 17 -11.22 -1.60 18.57
C PHE A 17 -9.91 -2.21 18.02
N ALA A 18 -9.17 -1.47 17.20
CA ALA A 18 -7.94 -1.97 16.57
C ALA A 18 -6.88 -2.36 17.61
N SER A 19 -6.73 -1.59 18.68
CA SER A 19 -5.81 -1.93 19.77
C SER A 19 -6.23 -3.20 20.52
N LEU A 20 -7.51 -3.37 20.85
CA LEU A 20 -7.97 -4.60 21.51
C LEU A 20 -7.87 -5.81 20.58
N ALA A 21 -8.15 -5.64 19.30
CA ALA A 21 -8.06 -6.70 18.30
C ALA A 21 -6.64 -7.24 18.16
N ARG A 22 -5.62 -6.38 18.23
CA ARG A 22 -4.20 -6.80 18.17
C ARG A 22 -3.73 -7.51 19.44
N THR A 23 -4.13 -7.04 20.62
CA THR A 23 -3.62 -7.59 21.88
C THR A 23 -4.46 -8.75 22.41
N LEU A 24 -5.74 -8.80 22.05
CA LEU A 24 -6.80 -9.63 22.67
C LEU A 24 -6.82 -9.55 24.21
N ASN A 25 -6.26 -8.46 24.75
CA ASN A 25 -6.05 -8.27 26.18
C ASN A 25 -6.42 -6.84 26.59
N LEU A 26 -7.59 -6.70 27.21
CA LEU A 26 -8.12 -5.41 27.64
C LEU A 26 -7.17 -4.65 28.59
N SER A 27 -6.44 -5.35 29.45
CA SER A 27 -5.52 -4.69 30.38
C SER A 27 -4.32 -4.09 29.65
N GLN A 28 -3.81 -4.78 28.64
CA GLN A 28 -2.73 -4.28 27.79
C GLN A 28 -3.21 -3.08 26.95
N THR A 29 -4.33 -3.23 26.25
CA THR A 29 -4.92 -2.15 25.43
C THR A 29 -5.17 -0.87 26.22
N VAL A 30 -5.67 -0.98 27.45
CA VAL A 30 -5.90 0.19 28.31
C VAL A 30 -4.59 0.93 28.64
N ARG A 31 -3.49 0.20 28.81
CA ARG A 31 -2.16 0.81 28.99
C ARG A 31 -1.67 1.47 27.70
N ASP A 32 -1.76 0.77 26.57
CA ASP A 32 -1.27 1.27 25.27
C ASP A 32 -2.00 2.51 24.79
N LEU A 33 -3.28 2.65 25.15
CA LEU A 33 -4.12 3.79 24.77
C LEU A 33 -4.22 4.89 25.84
N GLU A 34 -3.53 4.73 26.98
CA GLU A 34 -3.65 5.64 28.13
C GLU A 34 -5.12 5.92 28.51
N SER A 35 -5.95 4.88 28.51
CA SER A 35 -7.41 4.99 28.64
C SER A 35 -7.94 4.28 29.90
N THR A 36 -9.24 3.99 29.96
CA THR A 36 -9.84 3.16 31.03
C THR A 36 -10.56 1.95 30.44
N ARG A 37 -10.68 0.86 31.23
CA ARG A 37 -11.45 -0.34 30.82
C ARG A 37 -12.88 0.00 30.42
N GLN A 38 -13.52 0.94 31.14
CA GLN A 38 -14.88 1.36 30.87
C GLN A 38 -14.98 2.12 29.54
N THR A 39 -14.01 3.00 29.26
CA THR A 39 -13.94 3.74 27.99
C THR A 39 -13.77 2.79 26.81
N VAL A 40 -12.79 1.89 26.85
CA VAL A 40 -12.52 0.94 25.76
C VAL A 40 -13.73 0.04 25.50
N ARG A 41 -14.38 -0.49 26.55
CA ARG A 41 -15.60 -1.30 26.41
C ARG A 41 -16.76 -0.51 25.81
N ARG A 42 -16.98 0.72 26.27
CA ARG A 42 -18.02 1.61 25.74
C ARG A 42 -17.79 1.90 24.26
N HIS A 43 -16.54 2.18 23.88
CA HIS A 43 -16.16 2.42 22.50
C HIS A 43 -16.46 1.23 21.60
N ILE A 44 -16.10 0.02 22.02
CA ILE A 44 -16.38 -1.21 21.28
C ILE A 44 -17.89 -1.44 21.13
N ALA A 45 -18.65 -1.36 22.23
CA ALA A 45 -20.09 -1.57 22.19
C ALA A 45 -20.81 -0.56 21.28
N GLN A 46 -20.38 0.70 21.28
CA GLN A 46 -20.92 1.72 20.38
C GLN A 46 -20.58 1.45 18.92
N LEU A 47 -19.37 0.97 18.63
CA LEU A 47 -18.94 0.62 17.28
C LEU A 47 -19.71 -0.60 16.76
N GLU A 48 -19.85 -1.65 17.56
CA GLU A 48 -20.64 -2.85 17.26
C GLU A 48 -22.11 -2.50 17.01
N ALA A 49 -22.71 -1.66 17.86
CA ALA A 49 -24.08 -1.19 17.67
C ALA A 49 -24.24 -0.38 16.38
N ALA A 50 -23.26 0.44 16.02
CA ALA A 50 -23.28 1.22 14.78
C ALA A 50 -23.11 0.35 13.53
N LYS A 51 -22.32 -0.73 13.60
CA LYS A 51 -22.13 -1.69 12.50
C LYS A 51 -23.25 -2.74 12.40
N GLY A 52 -23.99 -2.97 13.48
CA GLY A 52 -25.05 -3.98 13.55
C GLY A 52 -24.54 -5.42 13.64
N GLU A 53 -23.27 -5.61 13.98
CA GLU A 53 -22.62 -6.92 14.13
C GLU A 53 -21.60 -6.90 15.27
N ASP A 54 -21.44 -8.03 15.97
CA ASP A 54 -20.45 -8.19 17.04
C ASP A 54 -19.06 -8.38 16.43
N LEU A 55 -18.10 -7.58 16.88
CA LEU A 55 -16.70 -7.62 16.43
C LEU A 55 -15.85 -8.52 17.33
N PHE A 56 -16.24 -8.65 18.60
CA PHE A 56 -15.62 -9.57 19.55
C PHE A 56 -16.59 -10.59 20.12
N ARG A 57 -16.09 -11.79 20.41
CA ARG A 57 -16.70 -12.74 21.33
C ARG A 57 -15.83 -12.89 22.58
N ILE A 58 -16.47 -13.13 23.72
CA ILE A 58 -15.79 -13.35 24.99
C ILE A 58 -16.03 -14.78 25.45
N GLU A 59 -14.97 -15.57 25.53
CA GLU A 59 -14.99 -16.95 26.01
C GLU A 59 -13.94 -17.12 27.11
N ASP A 60 -14.32 -17.70 28.26
CA ASP A 60 -13.44 -17.88 29.43
C ASP A 60 -12.66 -16.61 29.82
N ARG A 61 -13.34 -15.45 29.76
CA ARG A 61 -12.79 -14.12 30.06
C ARG A 61 -11.68 -13.66 29.10
N ARG A 62 -11.53 -14.30 27.94
CA ARG A 62 -10.61 -13.92 26.86
C ARG A 62 -11.40 -13.36 25.68
N TYR A 63 -10.82 -12.38 25.02
CA TYR A 63 -11.38 -11.82 23.79
C TYR A 63 -10.92 -12.65 22.59
N TYR A 64 -11.83 -12.87 21.66
CA TYR A 64 -11.56 -13.40 20.34
C TYR A 64 -12.26 -12.52 19.31
N LEU A 65 -11.66 -12.34 18.14
CA LEU A 65 -12.34 -11.71 17.02
C LEU A 65 -13.41 -12.66 16.47
N THR A 66 -14.51 -12.08 16.02
CA THR A 66 -15.45 -12.75 15.11
C THR A 66 -14.95 -12.61 13.68
N ASP A 67 -15.55 -13.33 12.72
CA ASP A 67 -15.25 -13.12 11.29
C ASP A 67 -15.51 -11.66 10.86
N ALA A 68 -16.52 -11.02 11.46
CA ALA A 68 -16.81 -9.60 11.27
C ALA A 68 -15.72 -8.70 11.85
N GLY A 69 -15.22 -9.03 13.04
CA GLY A 69 -14.07 -8.40 13.68
C GLY A 69 -12.81 -8.47 12.83
N GLU A 70 -12.49 -9.65 12.30
CA GLU A 70 -11.31 -9.84 11.42
C GLU A 70 -11.41 -9.00 10.15
N ARG A 71 -12.57 -9.01 9.48
CA ARG A 71 -12.79 -8.18 8.28
C ARG A 71 -12.73 -6.69 8.58
N SER A 72 -13.27 -6.27 9.72
CA SER A 72 -13.34 -4.86 10.12
C SER A 72 -12.01 -4.31 10.61
N LEU A 73 -11.13 -5.16 11.16
CA LEU A 73 -9.84 -4.74 11.71
C LEU A 73 -9.00 -4.02 10.66
N ARG A 74 -8.86 -4.62 9.48
CA ARG A 74 -8.05 -4.03 8.39
C ARG A 74 -8.60 -2.67 7.95
N GLU A 75 -9.91 -2.56 7.79
CA GLU A 75 -10.55 -1.29 7.40
C GLU A 75 -10.36 -0.21 8.47
N ALA A 76 -10.52 -0.56 9.75
CA ALA A 76 -10.29 0.37 10.85
C ALA A 76 -8.84 0.85 10.92
N GLU A 77 -7.86 -0.05 10.75
CA GLU A 77 -6.44 0.31 10.72
C GLU A 77 -6.10 1.23 9.55
N GLU A 78 -6.66 0.98 8.36
CA GLU A 78 -6.49 1.87 7.21
C GLU A 78 -7.07 3.27 7.46
N LEU A 79 -8.28 3.36 8.03
CA LEU A 79 -8.93 4.64 8.33
C LEU A 79 -8.20 5.42 9.41
N ILE A 80 -7.70 4.75 10.44
CA ILE A 80 -6.87 5.37 11.48
C ILE A 80 -5.59 5.91 10.84
N ALA A 81 -4.87 5.09 10.07
CA ALA A 81 -3.61 5.50 9.43
C ALA A 81 -3.82 6.70 8.49
N ARG A 82 -4.90 6.71 7.69
CA ARG A 82 -5.27 7.85 6.85
C ARG A 82 -5.59 9.10 7.66
N GLY A 83 -6.36 8.96 8.75
CA GLY A 83 -6.71 10.09 9.63
C GLY A 83 -5.50 10.70 10.32
N GLU A 84 -4.58 9.87 10.84
CA GLU A 84 -3.33 10.33 11.45
C GLU A 84 -2.43 11.01 10.41
N ALA A 85 -2.31 10.43 9.22
CA ALA A 85 -1.56 11.05 8.13
C ALA A 85 -2.15 12.41 7.73
N TRP A 86 -3.47 12.54 7.67
CA TRP A 86 -4.11 13.82 7.38
C TRP A 86 -3.88 14.87 8.47
N LEU A 87 -4.09 14.51 9.75
CA LEU A 87 -3.91 15.43 10.88
C LEU A 87 -2.47 15.96 10.99
N ASN A 88 -1.48 15.13 10.64
CA ASN A 88 -0.07 15.48 10.73
C ASN A 88 0.43 16.24 9.48
N GLY A 89 -0.44 16.61 8.54
CA GLY A 89 -0.04 17.17 7.23
C GLY A 89 0.76 16.18 6.37
N ALA A 90 0.77 14.93 6.78
CA ALA A 90 1.46 13.81 6.18
C ALA A 90 0.71 13.24 4.96
N SER A 91 -0.55 13.61 4.70
CA SER A 91 -1.25 13.26 3.46
C SER A 91 -2.03 14.46 2.93
N GLY A 92 -2.03 14.64 1.61
CA GLY A 92 -2.61 15.81 0.97
C GLY A 92 -2.57 15.74 -0.54
N HIS A 93 -2.65 16.91 -1.18
CA HIS A 93 -2.54 17.04 -2.63
C HIS A 93 -1.57 18.17 -2.99
N ILE A 94 -0.76 17.94 -4.01
CA ILE A 94 0.12 18.94 -4.61
C ILE A 94 -0.33 19.12 -6.05
N ASN A 95 -0.71 20.35 -6.41
CA ASN A 95 -1.30 20.66 -7.72
C ASN A 95 -2.50 19.75 -8.07
N GLY A 96 -3.28 19.35 -7.07
CA GLY A 96 -4.44 18.46 -7.23
C GLY A 96 -4.12 16.97 -7.36
N LEU A 97 -2.85 16.56 -7.26
CA LEU A 97 -2.41 15.17 -7.31
C LEU A 97 -2.00 14.68 -5.93
N PHE A 98 -2.26 13.41 -5.63
CA PHE A 98 -2.09 12.85 -4.29
C PHE A 98 -0.63 12.90 -3.81
N HIS A 99 -0.43 13.27 -2.55
CA HIS A 99 0.86 13.30 -1.87
C HIS A 99 0.75 12.67 -0.48
N LEU A 100 1.77 11.92 -0.07
CA LEU A 100 1.87 11.26 1.22
C LEU A 100 3.32 11.27 1.72
N THR A 101 3.53 11.79 2.92
CA THR A 101 4.77 11.74 3.68
C THR A 101 4.47 11.12 5.05
N ALA A 102 4.80 9.85 5.26
CA ALA A 102 4.67 9.19 6.56
C ALA A 102 6.03 9.07 7.26
N GLN A 103 6.13 9.55 8.49
CA GLN A 103 7.26 9.29 9.38
C GLN A 103 6.75 8.53 10.61
N HIS A 104 7.05 7.23 10.69
CA HIS A 104 6.62 6.39 11.81
C HIS A 104 7.64 6.41 12.96
N VAL A 105 7.13 6.19 14.18
CA VAL A 105 7.89 6.16 15.46
C VAL A 105 9.06 5.15 15.46
N GLN A 106 9.07 4.16 14.55
CA GLN A 106 10.14 3.19 14.38
C GLN A 106 11.18 3.57 13.29
N GLY A 107 11.21 4.83 12.85
CA GLY A 107 12.19 5.32 11.87
C GLY A 107 11.91 4.94 10.41
N PHE A 108 10.70 4.43 10.12
CA PHE A 108 10.26 4.19 8.76
C PHE A 108 9.76 5.50 8.15
N THR A 109 10.43 5.94 7.09
CA THR A 109 10.03 7.10 6.30
C THR A 109 9.48 6.64 4.96
N TYR A 110 8.32 7.15 4.58
CA TYR A 110 7.70 6.89 3.29
C TYR A 110 7.25 8.18 2.66
N TYR A 111 7.75 8.45 1.46
CA TYR A 111 7.36 9.58 0.64
C TYR A 111 6.75 9.04 -0.64
N LEU A 112 5.59 9.55 -1.01
CA LEU A 112 4.90 9.25 -2.26
C LEU A 112 4.31 10.54 -2.80
N GLN A 113 4.56 10.81 -4.07
CA GLN A 113 3.87 11.86 -4.79
C GLN A 113 3.38 11.33 -6.14
N GLN A 114 2.13 11.58 -6.43
CA GLN A 114 1.55 11.34 -7.74
C GLN A 114 1.97 12.45 -8.70
N HIS A 115 2.28 12.06 -9.94
CA HIS A 115 2.72 12.98 -10.99
C HIS A 115 1.83 12.90 -12.24
N PRO A 116 1.80 13.97 -13.06
CA PRO A 116 1.27 13.88 -14.41
C PRO A 116 2.02 12.80 -15.20
N LEU A 117 1.31 12.02 -16.02
CA LEU A 117 1.90 10.97 -16.83
C LEU A 117 3.03 11.49 -17.74
N SER A 118 2.97 12.75 -18.20
CA SER A 118 4.01 13.35 -19.03
C SER A 118 5.39 13.38 -18.37
N MET A 119 5.47 13.26 -17.04
CA MET A 119 6.75 13.26 -16.34
C MET A 119 7.61 12.02 -16.66
N MET A 120 6.99 10.90 -17.01
CA MET A 120 7.73 9.66 -17.32
C MET A 120 8.65 9.80 -18.54
N TRP A 121 8.38 10.77 -19.43
CA TRP A 121 9.21 11.04 -20.61
C TRP A 121 10.54 11.72 -20.27
N ASN A 122 10.69 12.23 -19.04
CA ASN A 122 11.93 12.82 -18.56
C ASN A 122 12.86 11.76 -17.92
N SER A 123 12.36 10.56 -17.64
CA SER A 123 13.15 9.46 -17.10
C SER A 123 14.13 8.95 -18.15
N ARG A 124 15.37 8.67 -17.76
CA ARG A 124 16.35 8.03 -18.66
C ARG A 124 16.01 6.58 -19.02
N SER A 125 15.16 5.94 -18.21
CA SER A 125 14.76 4.56 -18.43
C SER A 125 13.58 4.49 -19.40
N PRO A 126 13.67 3.68 -20.47
CA PRO A 126 12.54 3.49 -21.38
C PRO A 126 11.44 2.59 -20.77
N LEU A 127 11.65 2.03 -19.56
CA LEU A 127 10.76 1.02 -18.97
C LEU A 127 9.32 1.52 -18.83
N LEU A 128 9.11 2.69 -18.21
CA LEU A 128 7.77 3.26 -18.01
C LEU A 128 7.12 3.71 -19.33
N PRO A 129 7.80 4.49 -20.20
CA PRO A 129 7.37 4.75 -21.58
C PRO A 129 6.87 3.51 -22.34
N PHE A 130 7.66 2.43 -22.31
CA PHE A 130 7.33 1.20 -23.00
C PHE A 130 6.15 0.47 -22.36
N GLY A 131 6.06 0.46 -21.02
CA GLY A 131 4.93 -0.10 -20.29
C GLY A 131 3.61 0.61 -20.63
N LEU A 132 3.63 1.93 -20.74
CA LEU A 132 2.47 2.72 -21.19
C LEU A 132 2.03 2.34 -22.60
N GLN A 133 2.98 2.26 -23.54
CA GLN A 133 2.72 1.90 -24.93
C GLN A 133 2.15 0.48 -25.05
N SER A 134 2.75 -0.46 -24.33
CA SER A 134 2.31 -1.86 -24.26
C SER A 134 0.88 -1.97 -23.71
N TRP A 135 0.59 -1.25 -22.60
CA TRP A 135 -0.73 -1.21 -22.01
C TRP A 135 -1.79 -0.65 -22.96
N ALA A 136 -1.47 0.46 -23.65
CA ALA A 136 -2.38 1.10 -24.59
C ALA A 136 -2.65 0.20 -25.82
N ALA A 137 -1.62 -0.43 -26.37
CA ALA A 137 -1.73 -1.37 -27.48
C ALA A 137 -2.57 -2.60 -27.10
N ALA A 138 -2.34 -3.14 -25.89
CA ALA A 138 -3.11 -4.24 -25.31
C ALA A 138 -4.52 -3.86 -24.86
N ARG A 139 -4.86 -2.56 -24.85
CA ARG A 139 -6.12 -2.01 -24.33
C ARG A 139 -6.42 -2.51 -22.90
N GLY A 140 -5.37 -2.57 -22.08
CA GLY A 140 -5.43 -3.06 -20.69
C GLY A 140 -5.62 -4.57 -20.53
N LYS A 141 -5.62 -5.38 -21.59
CA LYS A 141 -5.74 -6.85 -21.48
C LYS A 141 -4.38 -7.48 -21.21
N ILE A 142 -4.26 -8.22 -20.10
CA ILE A 142 -2.96 -8.75 -19.65
C ILE A 142 -2.41 -9.85 -20.56
N GLU A 143 -3.29 -10.65 -21.15
CA GLU A 143 -2.93 -11.77 -22.03
C GLU A 143 -2.83 -11.36 -23.51
N ASP A 144 -2.87 -10.06 -23.82
CA ASP A 144 -2.65 -9.59 -25.19
C ASP A 144 -1.16 -9.66 -25.53
N ALA A 145 -0.83 -10.03 -26.78
CA ALA A 145 0.54 -10.14 -27.26
C ALA A 145 1.33 -8.84 -27.10
N ALA A 146 0.67 -7.68 -27.20
CA ALA A 146 1.31 -6.38 -26.99
C ALA A 146 1.82 -6.18 -25.54
N PHE A 147 1.33 -6.99 -24.58
CA PHE A 147 1.72 -6.92 -23.18
C PHE A 147 2.84 -7.90 -22.81
N GLU A 148 3.12 -8.91 -23.64
CA GLU A 148 4.08 -9.99 -23.34
C GLU A 148 5.47 -9.47 -22.98
N GLN A 149 5.99 -8.49 -23.73
CA GLN A 149 7.35 -7.98 -23.51
C GLN A 149 7.50 -7.25 -22.18
N ILE A 150 6.44 -6.63 -21.66
CA ILE A 150 6.50 -5.90 -20.39
C ILE A 150 6.20 -6.81 -19.19
N ARG A 151 5.45 -7.91 -19.34
CA ARG A 151 5.08 -8.83 -18.24
C ARG A 151 6.23 -9.25 -17.33
N PRO A 152 7.44 -9.60 -17.83
CA PRO A 152 8.59 -9.92 -16.98
C PRO A 152 8.97 -8.83 -15.97
N TYR A 153 8.57 -7.58 -16.18
CA TYR A 153 8.87 -6.44 -15.30
C TYR A 153 7.73 -6.09 -14.34
N LEU A 154 6.58 -6.78 -14.44
CA LEU A 154 5.37 -6.44 -13.70
C LEU A 154 5.20 -7.27 -12.43
N MET A 155 4.48 -6.69 -11.48
CA MET A 155 3.67 -7.46 -10.55
C MET A 155 2.20 -7.26 -10.88
N ILE A 156 1.41 -8.33 -10.85
CA ILE A 156 -0.03 -8.27 -11.14
C ILE A 156 -0.83 -8.66 -9.92
N PHE A 157 -1.85 -7.88 -9.62
CA PHE A 157 -2.71 -8.04 -8.47
C PHE A 157 -4.16 -8.22 -8.90
N ARG A 158 -4.86 -9.13 -8.23
CA ARG A 158 -6.29 -9.35 -8.34
C ARG A 158 -6.96 -9.05 -7.02
N ARG A 159 -8.08 -8.35 -7.04
CA ARG A 159 -8.86 -8.14 -5.81
C ARG A 159 -9.65 -9.40 -5.50
N LEU A 160 -9.48 -9.93 -4.29
CA LEU A 160 -10.29 -11.02 -3.74
C LEU A 160 -10.90 -10.54 -2.42
N ALA A 161 -12.23 -10.42 -2.39
CA ALA A 161 -12.95 -9.76 -1.31
C ALA A 161 -12.40 -8.34 -1.01
N ASN A 162 -11.82 -8.14 0.17
CA ASN A 162 -11.25 -6.87 0.61
C ASN A 162 -9.71 -6.83 0.53
N ASP A 163 -9.08 -7.83 -0.09
CA ASP A 163 -7.63 -7.88 -0.22
C ASP A 163 -7.18 -7.85 -1.69
N TRP A 164 -5.94 -7.43 -1.89
CA TRP A 164 -5.24 -7.51 -3.15
C TRP A 164 -4.28 -8.69 -3.10
N ILE A 165 -4.54 -9.68 -3.93
CA ILE A 165 -3.74 -10.89 -4.02
C ILE A 165 -2.76 -10.72 -5.16
N CYS A 166 -1.47 -10.93 -4.89
CA CYS A 166 -0.45 -11.02 -5.93
C CYS A 166 -0.69 -12.31 -6.72
N VAL A 167 -0.89 -12.21 -8.03
CA VAL A 167 -1.14 -13.37 -8.90
C VAL A 167 -0.01 -13.64 -9.88
N GLU A 168 0.86 -12.65 -10.12
CA GLU A 168 2.01 -12.77 -11.01
C GLU A 168 3.15 -11.89 -10.48
N VAL A 169 4.36 -12.42 -10.53
CA VAL A 169 5.61 -11.69 -10.31
C VAL A 169 6.52 -11.98 -11.48
N GLY A 170 6.80 -10.97 -12.29
CA GLY A 170 7.80 -11.05 -13.33
C GLY A 170 9.21 -11.13 -12.73
N ASP A 171 10.03 -12.00 -13.31
CA ASP A 171 11.40 -12.30 -12.87
C ASP A 171 12.36 -11.10 -12.98
N LYS A 172 12.06 -10.15 -13.87
CA LYS A 172 12.79 -8.88 -14.05
C LYS A 172 12.17 -7.70 -13.29
N SER A 173 11.07 -7.92 -12.57
CA SER A 173 10.42 -6.87 -11.79
C SER A 173 11.35 -6.32 -10.71
N SER A 174 11.11 -5.07 -10.29
CA SER A 174 11.83 -4.50 -9.14
C SER A 174 11.70 -5.36 -7.89
N PHE A 175 10.58 -6.07 -7.72
CA PHE A 175 10.35 -6.93 -6.57
C PHE A 175 11.23 -8.18 -6.62
N ALA A 176 11.21 -8.91 -7.73
CA ALA A 176 12.02 -10.12 -7.92
C ALA A 176 13.51 -9.82 -7.83
N THR A 177 13.95 -8.72 -8.46
CA THR A 177 15.36 -8.29 -8.46
C THR A 177 15.82 -7.64 -7.15
N TRP A 178 14.91 -7.31 -6.23
CA TRP A 178 15.22 -6.83 -4.88
C TRP A 178 15.25 -7.97 -3.85
N TYR A 179 14.24 -8.85 -3.87
CA TYR A 179 14.07 -9.91 -2.87
C TYR A 179 14.58 -11.28 -3.31
N GLY A 180 14.94 -11.44 -4.58
CA GLY A 180 15.44 -12.67 -5.16
C GLY A 180 14.38 -13.73 -5.45
N TRP A 181 14.84 -14.83 -6.06
CA TRP A 181 13.99 -15.90 -6.61
C TRP A 181 13.05 -16.56 -5.58
N ARG A 182 13.44 -16.59 -4.29
CA ARG A 182 12.62 -17.19 -3.24
C ARG A 182 11.31 -16.42 -3.06
N TRP A 183 11.40 -15.10 -2.98
CA TRP A 183 10.23 -14.25 -2.84
C TRP A 183 9.45 -14.13 -4.14
N GLU A 184 10.13 -14.08 -5.30
CA GLU A 184 9.50 -14.17 -6.61
C GLU A 184 8.53 -15.36 -6.70
N ARG A 185 8.99 -16.57 -6.37
CA ARG A 185 8.18 -17.79 -6.48
C ARG A 185 7.15 -17.98 -5.37
N SER A 186 7.37 -17.38 -4.20
CA SER A 186 6.50 -17.60 -3.03
C SER A 186 5.49 -16.49 -2.78
N SER A 187 5.54 -15.39 -3.54
CA SER A 187 4.62 -14.24 -3.39
C SER A 187 3.28 -14.44 -4.09
N VAL A 188 3.23 -15.28 -5.12
CA VAL A 188 1.97 -15.61 -5.81
C VAL A 188 1.00 -16.27 -4.82
N GLY A 189 -0.23 -15.75 -4.76
CA GLY A 189 -1.28 -16.17 -3.83
C GLY A 189 -1.28 -15.43 -2.49
N ARG A 190 -0.31 -14.54 -2.22
CA ARG A 190 -0.26 -13.75 -0.98
C ARG A 190 -1.03 -12.45 -1.09
N GLY A 191 -1.63 -12.01 0.02
CA GLY A 191 -2.14 -10.65 0.16
C GLY A 191 -1.01 -9.64 0.25
N ILE A 192 -1.26 -8.37 -0.07
CA ILE A 192 -0.21 -7.32 0.02
C ILE A 192 0.39 -7.23 1.43
N ALA A 193 -0.43 -7.43 2.47
CA ALA A 193 0.04 -7.41 3.86
C ALA A 193 0.99 -8.56 4.21
N ASP A 194 1.00 -9.64 3.42
CA ASP A 194 1.86 -10.82 3.59
C ASP A 194 3.11 -10.77 2.70
N LEU A 195 3.26 -9.72 1.89
CA LEU A 195 4.48 -9.46 1.12
C LEU A 195 5.57 -8.82 2.02
N PRO A 196 6.84 -8.90 1.61
CA PRO A 196 7.92 -8.14 2.24
C PRO A 196 7.54 -6.65 2.41
N GLY A 197 7.60 -6.16 3.64
CA GLY A 197 7.11 -4.82 4.02
C GLY A 197 5.88 -4.85 4.94
N GLY A 198 5.13 -5.95 4.97
CA GLY A 198 4.06 -6.19 5.92
C GLY A 198 2.83 -5.27 5.78
N SER A 199 1.97 -5.28 6.81
CA SER A 199 0.72 -4.50 6.84
C SER A 199 0.92 -2.98 6.72
N GLY A 200 2.02 -2.44 7.24
CA GLY A 200 2.37 -1.03 7.10
C GLY A 200 2.51 -0.62 5.63
N PHE A 201 3.18 -1.45 4.83
CA PHE A 201 3.31 -1.22 3.38
C PHE A 201 1.97 -1.38 2.65
N ALA A 202 1.14 -2.34 3.06
CA ALA A 202 -0.19 -2.53 2.49
C ALA A 202 -1.10 -1.30 2.64
N ASN A 203 -1.05 -0.65 3.81
CA ASN A 203 -1.82 0.57 4.05
C ASN A 203 -1.40 1.72 3.13
N LEU A 204 -0.09 1.84 2.82
CA LEU A 204 0.44 2.88 1.93
C LEU A 204 0.06 2.65 0.46
N LEU A 205 -0.18 1.38 0.08
CA LEU A 205 -0.63 1.00 -1.26
C LEU A 205 -2.15 1.11 -1.45
N SER A 206 -2.92 1.16 -0.36
CA SER A 206 -4.39 1.12 -0.40
C SER A 206 -4.98 2.21 -1.31
N GLN A 207 -4.56 3.47 -1.13
CA GLN A 207 -5.09 4.61 -1.87
C GLN A 207 -4.68 4.57 -3.37
N PRO A 208 -3.39 4.43 -3.74
CA PRO A 208 -3.00 4.31 -5.14
C PRO A 208 -3.70 3.17 -5.89
N PHE A 209 -3.87 2.01 -5.25
CA PHE A 209 -4.56 0.87 -5.86
C PHE A 209 -6.07 1.14 -5.98
N HIS A 210 -6.67 1.76 -4.97
CA HIS A 210 -8.07 2.15 -5.02
C HIS A 210 -8.36 3.12 -6.16
N ASP A 211 -7.56 4.18 -6.30
CA ASP A 211 -7.72 5.21 -7.34
C ASP A 211 -7.56 4.60 -8.74
N THR A 212 -6.54 3.76 -8.92
CA THR A 212 -6.29 3.07 -10.21
C THR A 212 -7.44 2.14 -10.57
N ARG A 213 -8.00 1.42 -9.58
CA ARG A 213 -9.15 0.53 -9.78
C ARG A 213 -10.43 1.29 -10.16
N ILE A 214 -10.65 2.46 -9.56
CA ILE A 214 -11.85 3.28 -9.86
C ILE A 214 -11.74 3.87 -11.26
N ASN A 215 -10.59 4.46 -11.58
CA ASN A 215 -10.42 5.16 -12.85
C ASN A 215 -10.10 4.22 -14.01
N GLU A 216 -9.76 2.96 -13.73
CA GLU A 216 -9.35 1.92 -14.71
C GLU A 216 -8.24 2.40 -15.66
N GLY A 217 -7.50 3.41 -15.22
CA GLY A 217 -6.54 4.13 -16.03
C GLY A 217 -5.12 3.92 -15.52
N LEU A 218 -4.34 4.97 -15.64
CA LEU A 218 -2.92 4.96 -15.34
C LEU A 218 -2.63 5.93 -14.22
N ARG A 219 -1.66 5.58 -13.38
CA ARG A 219 -1.18 6.43 -12.31
C ARG A 219 0.33 6.34 -12.21
N LEU A 220 0.98 7.48 -12.28
CA LEU A 220 2.42 7.62 -12.07
C LEU A 220 2.68 8.16 -10.67
N ASP A 221 3.49 7.44 -9.90
CA ASP A 221 3.97 7.86 -8.59
C ASP A 221 5.50 7.91 -8.57
N HIS A 222 6.06 8.86 -7.82
CA HIS A 222 7.44 8.84 -7.34
C HIS A 222 7.44 8.49 -5.87
N ILE A 223 8.30 7.55 -5.48
CA ILE A 223 8.33 7.01 -4.13
C ILE A 223 9.75 6.95 -3.60
N HIS A 224 9.93 7.37 -2.35
CA HIS A 224 11.14 7.13 -1.58
C HIS A 224 10.77 6.47 -0.25
N THR A 225 11.42 5.36 0.09
CA THR A 225 11.21 4.65 1.35
C THR A 225 12.45 3.86 1.74
N ARG A 226 12.36 3.11 2.84
CA ARG A 226 13.35 2.08 3.17
C ARG A 226 12.70 0.70 3.18
N LEU A 227 13.40 -0.29 2.64
CA LEU A 227 12.96 -1.68 2.59
C LEU A 227 14.05 -2.59 3.13
N LYS A 228 13.64 -3.69 3.76
CA LYS A 228 14.58 -4.77 4.10
C LYS A 228 15.15 -5.40 2.84
N ALA A 229 16.42 -5.76 2.85
CA ALA A 229 16.98 -6.63 1.84
C ALA A 229 16.47 -8.07 2.00
N ALA A 230 16.67 -8.92 0.99
CA ALA A 230 16.25 -10.33 1.04
C ALA A 230 16.84 -11.09 2.25
N ASP A 231 18.12 -10.85 2.53
CA ASP A 231 18.92 -11.61 3.49
C ASP A 231 19.49 -10.72 4.61
N SER A 232 18.93 -9.52 4.82
CA SER A 232 19.32 -8.63 5.92
C SER A 232 18.10 -7.97 6.57
N ASP A 233 18.17 -7.79 7.89
CA ASP A 233 17.23 -6.98 8.64
C ASP A 233 17.46 -5.47 8.45
N ASP A 234 18.55 -5.09 7.79
CA ASP A 234 18.88 -3.70 7.50
C ASP A 234 17.87 -3.08 6.53
N LEU A 235 17.40 -1.89 6.90
CA LEU A 235 16.54 -1.07 6.07
C LEU A 235 17.39 -0.25 5.09
N ILE A 236 17.35 -0.63 3.81
CA ILE A 236 18.07 0.04 2.73
C ILE A 236 17.14 1.07 2.07
N PRO A 237 17.60 2.31 1.85
CA PRO A 237 16.82 3.29 1.10
C PRO A 237 16.58 2.83 -0.34
N ILE A 238 15.38 3.10 -0.84
CA ILE A 238 14.96 2.81 -2.20
C ILE A 238 14.19 4.02 -2.76
N SER A 239 14.54 4.41 -3.97
CA SER A 239 13.89 5.46 -4.75
C SER A 239 13.42 4.86 -6.06
N TYR A 240 12.17 5.11 -6.43
CA TYR A 240 11.62 4.56 -7.66
C TYR A 240 10.44 5.34 -8.20
N GLU A 241 10.28 5.23 -9.52
CA GLU A 241 9.05 5.59 -10.21
C GLU A 241 8.14 4.34 -10.30
N ARG A 242 6.84 4.53 -10.17
CA ARG A 242 5.85 3.47 -10.30
C ARG A 242 4.73 3.88 -11.23
N LEU A 243 4.50 3.07 -12.26
CA LEU A 243 3.31 3.14 -13.10
C LEU A 243 2.35 2.04 -12.67
N LEU A 244 1.22 2.44 -12.08
CA LEU A 244 0.07 1.58 -11.86
C LEU A 244 -0.85 1.64 -13.07
N MET A 245 -1.32 0.46 -13.49
CA MET A 245 -2.15 0.30 -14.68
C MET A 245 -3.38 -0.53 -14.33
N GLY A 246 -4.56 0.01 -14.63
CA GLY A 246 -5.82 -0.73 -14.60
C GLY A 246 -5.85 -1.74 -15.74
N CYS A 247 -6.04 -3.01 -15.43
CA CYS A 247 -5.98 -4.10 -16.40
C CYS A 247 -7.13 -5.08 -16.26
N PHE A 248 -7.24 -6.01 -17.21
CA PHE A 248 -8.27 -7.05 -17.25
C PHE A 248 -7.66 -8.42 -17.53
N PHE A 249 -8.17 -9.42 -16.81
CA PHE A 249 -7.97 -10.83 -17.12
C PHE A 249 -8.85 -11.27 -18.31
N PRO A 250 -8.59 -12.45 -18.93
CA PRO A 250 -9.39 -12.96 -20.04
C PRO A 250 -10.88 -13.16 -19.72
N ASP A 251 -11.22 -13.41 -18.46
CA ASP A 251 -12.60 -13.53 -17.97
C ASP A 251 -13.29 -12.16 -17.78
N GLY A 252 -12.61 -11.06 -18.13
CA GLY A 252 -13.10 -9.69 -17.99
C GLY A 252 -12.99 -9.14 -16.56
N SER A 253 -12.53 -9.93 -15.60
CA SER A 253 -12.32 -9.43 -14.23
C SER A 253 -11.13 -8.48 -14.15
N ARG A 254 -11.20 -7.56 -13.18
CA ARG A 254 -10.23 -6.47 -13.05
C ARG A 254 -8.93 -6.92 -12.39
N ALA A 255 -7.85 -6.27 -12.80
CA ALA A 255 -6.51 -6.42 -12.29
C ALA A 255 -5.84 -5.05 -12.12
N ILE A 256 -4.78 -5.01 -11.33
CA ILE A 256 -3.82 -3.91 -11.32
C ILE A 256 -2.46 -4.48 -11.66
N ALA A 257 -1.80 -3.91 -12.66
CA ALA A 257 -0.39 -4.16 -12.93
C ALA A 257 0.45 -3.02 -12.35
N ALA A 258 1.51 -3.37 -11.63
CA ALA A 258 2.49 -2.44 -11.09
C ALA A 258 3.82 -2.62 -11.83
N LEU A 259 4.25 -1.55 -12.49
CA LEU A 259 5.56 -1.45 -13.12
C LEU A 259 6.43 -0.48 -12.33
N ILE A 260 7.61 -0.92 -11.90
CA ILE A 260 8.50 -0.15 -11.03
C ILE A 260 9.87 -0.01 -11.69
N ASN A 261 10.37 1.22 -11.74
CA ASN A 261 11.71 1.57 -12.18
C ASN A 261 12.51 2.15 -11.01
N ARG A 262 13.44 1.38 -10.43
CA ARG A 262 14.33 1.88 -9.37
C ARG A 262 15.34 2.87 -9.97
N THR A 263 15.25 4.12 -9.54
CA THR A 263 16.02 5.24 -10.09
C THR A 263 16.28 6.31 -9.03
N HIS A 264 17.30 7.13 -9.25
CA HIS A 264 17.53 8.34 -8.47
C HIS A 264 16.78 9.56 -9.01
N GLU A 265 16.17 9.45 -10.19
CA GLU A 265 15.49 10.54 -10.91
C GLU A 265 14.05 10.75 -10.43
N ILE A 266 13.82 10.68 -9.12
CA ILE A 266 12.53 11.00 -8.52
C ILE A 266 12.47 12.47 -8.11
N SER A 267 11.27 13.01 -8.13
CA SER A 267 10.97 14.36 -7.64
C SER A 267 9.80 14.26 -6.69
N ILE A 268 9.98 14.65 -5.44
CA ILE A 268 8.95 14.64 -4.42
C ILE A 268 9.11 15.93 -3.60
N ASP A 269 8.03 16.66 -3.40
CA ASP A 269 8.02 17.86 -2.57
C ASP A 269 8.42 17.54 -1.13
N GLY A 270 9.29 18.36 -0.55
CA GLY A 270 9.83 18.15 0.79
C GLY A 270 10.92 17.07 0.90
N LEU A 271 11.25 16.34 -0.18
CA LEU A 271 12.36 15.40 -0.20
C LEU A 271 13.62 16.05 -0.80
N SER A 272 14.74 16.01 -0.09
CA SER A 272 16.00 16.52 -0.63
C SER A 272 16.61 15.59 -1.67
N ASP A 273 17.36 16.15 -2.63
CA ASP A 273 18.09 15.38 -3.64
C ASP A 273 19.08 14.38 -3.03
N GLU A 274 19.71 14.74 -1.90
CA GLU A 274 20.61 13.85 -1.16
C GLU A 274 19.88 12.59 -0.68
N VAL A 275 18.68 12.75 -0.11
CA VAL A 275 17.87 11.62 0.37
C VAL A 275 17.34 10.81 -0.82
N ALA A 276 16.86 11.46 -1.87
CA ALA A 276 16.41 10.77 -3.09
C ALA A 276 17.52 9.92 -3.74
N ARG A 277 18.79 10.37 -3.65
CA ARG A 277 19.98 9.68 -4.18
C ARG A 277 20.63 8.71 -3.20
N SER A 278 20.08 8.55 -1.99
CA SER A 278 20.66 7.69 -0.95
C SER A 278 20.57 6.19 -1.23
N MET A 279 19.72 5.77 -2.19
CA MET A 279 19.68 4.38 -2.67
C MET A 279 21.03 3.98 -3.27
N PRO A 280 21.64 2.85 -2.87
CA PRO A 280 22.89 2.37 -3.46
C PRO A 280 22.83 2.27 -4.99
N ALA A 281 23.87 2.75 -5.69
CA ALA A 281 23.89 2.85 -7.15
C ALA A 281 23.73 1.50 -7.86
N ASN A 282 24.22 0.41 -7.26
CA ASN A 282 24.08 -0.96 -7.77
C ASN A 282 22.65 -1.51 -7.65
N LEU A 283 21.72 -0.78 -7.01
CA LEU A 283 20.31 -1.14 -6.89
C LEU A 283 19.41 -0.35 -7.84
N VAL A 284 19.98 0.59 -8.61
CA VAL A 284 19.30 1.19 -9.77
C VAL A 284 19.04 0.09 -10.79
N MET A 285 17.85 0.07 -11.38
CA MET A 285 17.54 -0.92 -12.41
C MET A 285 18.26 -0.59 -13.71
N ASP A 286 18.79 -1.63 -14.36
CA ASP A 286 19.36 -1.49 -15.69
C ASP A 286 18.27 -1.10 -16.69
N ASN A 287 18.66 -0.28 -17.67
CA ASN A 287 17.75 0.10 -18.75
C ASN A 287 17.44 -1.13 -19.61
N PRO A 288 16.17 -1.55 -19.70
CA PRO A 288 15.78 -2.64 -20.58
C PRO A 288 15.97 -2.22 -22.05
N THR A 289 16.27 -3.21 -22.88
CA THR A 289 16.23 -3.07 -24.33
C THR A 289 14.97 -3.75 -24.83
N PHE A 290 14.10 -2.99 -25.49
CA PHE A 290 12.89 -3.49 -26.14
C PHE A 290 13.15 -3.52 -27.64
N GLY A 291 12.83 -4.65 -28.28
CA GLY A 291 13.06 -4.90 -29.70
C GLY A 291 11.90 -4.45 -30.58
#